data_AF-A0A2W2F286-F1
#
_entry.id   AF-A0A2W2F286-F1
#
_cell.length_a   1.000
_cell.length_b   1.000
_cell.length_c   1.000
_cell.angle_alpha   90.00
_cell.angle_beta   90.00
_cell.angle_gamma   90.00
#
_symmetry.space_group_name_H-M   'P 1'
#
loop_
_entity.id
_entity.type
_entity.pdbx_description
1 polymer ?
#
loop_
_entity_poly.entity_id
_entity_poly.type
_entity_poly.pdbx_seq_one_letter_code
_entity_poly.pdbx_strand_id
1 'polypeptide(L)'
;MEDKTEPTYEDAPYTEQSLAQLALAATAQDLADFLIGFVAVWSDYNPRPVEDAARFVRRAQELLDRAVIVEKVGGASWEDIGDTLEITRQSAHAKFRQAVEEWEEAVKRPIVTEEIYGISGGLETRTYNRMPAGTATPDETAAYLDKWALAHAQADGRDVGERPVSGGLARMTPLVEMMSLSSGPLFDEFASPPPHLLAEISEREAVLWERLAAGPRPSRDAKKHAAAARQKAATYRAQDAHTKSIAETQAPNQHASEHERRWPKKIWGPYRTFPDLATARDWCAHCNVWIGPETSGS
;
A
#
# COMPACT_ATOMS: atom_id res chain seq x y z
N MET A 1 9.15 -17.94 -20.52
CA MET A 1 10.21 -16.96 -20.82
C MET A 1 9.50 -15.63 -20.83
N GLU A 2 9.24 -15.10 -19.63
CA GLU A 2 8.53 -13.83 -19.48
C GLU A 2 9.42 -12.72 -20.02
N ASP A 3 8.86 -11.98 -20.97
CA ASP A 3 9.42 -10.75 -21.49
C ASP A 3 9.55 -9.80 -20.30
N LYS A 4 10.76 -9.65 -19.76
CA LYS A 4 11.05 -8.68 -18.71
C LYS A 4 11.07 -7.31 -19.39
N THR A 5 9.88 -6.77 -19.62
CA THR A 5 9.66 -5.41 -20.10
C THR A 5 10.54 -4.49 -19.26
N GLU A 6 11.45 -3.76 -19.89
CA GLU A 6 12.33 -2.83 -19.18
C GLU A 6 11.47 -1.86 -18.36
N PRO A 7 11.72 -1.72 -17.05
CA PRO A 7 10.86 -0.91 -16.21
C PRO A 7 10.88 0.56 -16.65
N THR A 8 9.77 1.05 -17.20
CA THR A 8 9.58 2.41 -17.73
C THR A 8 9.16 3.41 -16.65
N TYR A 9 9.14 4.71 -16.96
CA TYR A 9 8.61 5.74 -16.04
C TYR A 9 7.18 5.42 -15.55
N GLU A 10 6.39 4.73 -16.36
CA GLU A 10 5.04 4.30 -15.98
C GLU A 10 5.01 3.25 -14.85
N ASP A 11 6.14 2.60 -14.55
CA ASP A 11 6.24 1.66 -13.43
C ASP A 11 6.70 2.33 -12.13
N ALA A 12 6.84 3.66 -12.11
CA ALA A 12 7.10 4.40 -10.87
C ALA A 12 5.80 4.50 -10.04
N PRO A 13 5.86 4.29 -8.70
CA PRO A 13 4.70 4.51 -7.84
C PRO A 13 4.19 5.95 -7.94
N TYR A 14 2.89 6.14 -7.71
CA TYR A 14 2.33 7.49 -7.58
C TYR A 14 2.87 8.19 -6.34
N THR A 15 2.97 9.53 -6.41
CA THR A 15 3.23 10.33 -5.22
C THR A 15 2.08 10.24 -4.23
N GLU A 16 2.34 10.48 -2.95
CA GLU A 16 1.31 10.49 -1.91
C GLU A 16 0.18 11.50 -2.24
N GLN A 17 0.55 12.68 -2.74
CA GLN A 17 -0.41 13.69 -3.18
C GLN A 17 -1.34 13.15 -4.27
N SER A 18 -0.80 12.43 -5.24
CA SER A 18 -1.58 11.86 -6.34
C SER A 18 -2.47 10.70 -5.87
N LEU A 19 -2.01 9.89 -4.90
CA LEU A 19 -2.86 8.88 -4.28
C LEU A 19 -4.02 9.53 -3.50
N ALA A 20 -3.76 10.62 -2.77
CA ALA A 20 -4.80 11.35 -2.05
C ALA A 20 -5.83 11.96 -3.01
N GLN A 21 -5.37 12.56 -4.12
CA GLN A 21 -6.24 13.10 -5.17
C GLN A 21 -7.07 12.00 -5.83
N LEU A 22 -6.47 10.83 -6.08
CA LEU A 22 -7.17 9.69 -6.66
C LEU A 22 -8.24 9.14 -5.70
N ALA A 23 -7.93 9.03 -4.39
CA ALA A 23 -8.91 8.66 -3.38
C ALA A 23 -10.08 9.64 -3.33
N LEU A 24 -9.79 10.95 -3.36
CA LEU A 24 -10.83 11.99 -3.42
C LEU A 24 -11.71 11.85 -4.66
N ALA A 25 -11.11 11.64 -5.84
CA ALA A 25 -11.83 11.46 -7.09
C ALA A 25 -12.72 10.20 -7.08
N ALA A 26 -12.21 9.08 -6.57
CA ALA A 26 -12.98 7.85 -6.40
C ALA A 26 -14.16 8.04 -5.45
N THR A 27 -13.95 8.69 -4.29
CA THR A 27 -15.05 9.00 -3.35
C THR A 27 -16.08 9.96 -3.97
N ALA A 28 -15.64 10.93 -4.77
CA ALA A 28 -16.54 11.86 -5.46
C ALA A 28 -17.42 11.14 -6.50
N GLN A 29 -16.82 10.23 -7.28
CA GLN A 29 -17.56 9.42 -8.25
C GLN A 29 -18.56 8.49 -7.56
N ASP A 30 -18.16 7.80 -6.50
CA ASP A 30 -19.05 6.96 -5.70
C ASP A 30 -20.25 7.74 -5.13
N LEU A 31 -20.01 8.99 -4.68
CA LEU A 31 -21.07 9.87 -4.19
C LEU A 31 -22.00 10.31 -5.32
N ALA A 32 -21.46 10.64 -6.50
CA ALA A 32 -22.24 11.02 -7.67
C ALA A 32 -23.15 9.88 -8.13
N ASP A 33 -22.61 8.68 -8.29
CA ASP A 33 -23.38 7.48 -8.66
C ASP A 33 -24.46 7.16 -7.63
N PHE A 34 -24.15 7.32 -6.34
CA PHE A 34 -25.13 7.17 -5.27
C PHE A 34 -26.28 8.17 -5.38
N LEU A 35 -25.99 9.43 -5.70
CA LEU A 35 -26.99 10.48 -5.87
C LEU A 35 -27.86 10.30 -7.12
N ILE A 36 -27.32 9.75 -8.21
CA ILE A 36 -28.13 9.42 -9.40
C ILE A 36 -29.29 8.50 -9.02
N GLY A 37 -29.07 7.57 -8.08
CA GLY A 37 -30.11 6.70 -7.54
C GLY A 37 -31.26 7.41 -6.83
N PHE A 38 -31.04 8.63 -6.28
CA PHE A 38 -32.10 9.43 -5.66
C PHE A 38 -32.96 10.18 -6.66
N VAL A 39 -32.38 10.55 -7.80
CA VAL A 39 -33.08 11.33 -8.83
C VAL A 39 -34.04 10.43 -9.61
N ALA A 40 -33.67 9.16 -9.79
CA ALA A 40 -34.44 8.22 -10.57
C ALA A 40 -35.61 7.62 -9.77
N VAL A 41 -36.84 7.90 -10.22
CA VAL A 41 -38.06 7.31 -9.65
C VAL A 41 -38.38 6.01 -10.39
N TRP A 42 -37.90 4.88 -9.87
CA TRP A 42 -38.19 3.55 -10.42
C TRP A 42 -39.43 2.94 -9.77
N SER A 43 -40.28 2.25 -10.55
CA SER A 43 -41.52 1.62 -10.06
C SER A 43 -41.28 0.54 -9.00
N ASP A 44 -40.11 -0.10 -9.04
CA ASP A 44 -39.79 -1.28 -8.22
C ASP A 44 -38.77 -0.97 -7.11
N TYR A 45 -38.31 0.27 -7.03
CA TYR A 45 -37.46 0.71 -5.93
C TYR A 45 -38.35 0.96 -4.71
N ASN A 46 -38.00 0.35 -3.58
CA ASN A 46 -38.62 0.63 -2.29
C ASN A 46 -37.73 1.65 -1.55
N PRO A 47 -37.86 2.96 -1.82
CA PRO A 47 -36.99 3.97 -1.25
C PRO A 47 -37.09 3.95 0.27
N ARG A 48 -35.94 4.03 0.95
CA ARG A 48 -35.87 4.23 2.40
C ARG A 48 -35.30 5.63 2.64
N PRO A 49 -36.07 6.70 2.37
CA PRO A 49 -35.53 8.05 2.21
C PRO A 49 -34.72 8.54 3.41
N VAL A 50 -35.09 8.16 4.64
CA VAL A 50 -34.33 8.52 5.85
C VAL A 50 -33.01 7.73 5.93
N GLU A 51 -33.03 6.43 5.65
CA GLU A 51 -31.83 5.59 5.65
C GLU A 51 -30.86 6.05 4.56
N ASP A 52 -31.39 6.33 3.36
CA ASP A 52 -30.60 6.78 2.23
C ASP A 52 -30.03 8.19 2.49
N ALA A 53 -30.81 9.13 3.05
CA ALA A 53 -30.30 10.45 3.42
C ALA A 53 -29.22 10.36 4.51
N ALA A 54 -29.37 9.47 5.49
CA ALA A 54 -28.32 9.23 6.48
C ALA A 54 -27.04 8.64 5.84
N ARG A 55 -27.18 7.77 4.83
CA ARG A 55 -26.04 7.26 4.05
C ARG A 55 -25.38 8.38 3.24
N PHE A 56 -26.15 9.29 2.65
CA PHE A 56 -25.63 10.46 1.94
C PHE A 56 -24.74 11.31 2.85
N VAL A 57 -25.24 11.67 4.05
CA VAL A 57 -24.47 12.49 5.02
C VAL A 57 -23.14 11.82 5.38
N ARG A 58 -23.13 10.50 5.60
CA ARG A 58 -21.89 9.77 5.89
C ARG A 58 -20.89 9.80 4.73
N ARG A 59 -21.35 9.57 3.49
CA ARG A 59 -20.49 9.63 2.29
C ARG A 59 -19.97 11.05 2.02
N ALA A 60 -20.80 12.07 2.27
CA ALA A 60 -20.38 13.47 2.15
C ALA A 60 -19.32 13.85 3.20
N GLN A 61 -19.43 13.32 4.42
CA GLN A 61 -18.38 13.48 5.43
C GLN A 61 -17.09 12.76 5.01
N GLU A 62 -17.17 11.55 4.46
CA GLU A 62 -15.99 10.86 3.93
C GLU A 62 -15.31 11.66 2.80
N LEU A 63 -16.10 12.25 1.88
CA LEU A 63 -15.56 13.13 0.84
C LEU A 63 -14.79 14.31 1.44
N LEU A 64 -15.35 14.95 2.48
CA LEU A 64 -14.69 16.04 3.19
C LEU A 64 -13.39 15.58 3.86
N ASP A 65 -13.38 14.39 4.45
CA ASP A 65 -12.16 13.82 5.05
C ASP A 65 -11.08 13.59 3.99
N ARG A 66 -11.44 13.08 2.79
CA ARG A 66 -10.50 12.95 1.66
C ARG A 66 -9.97 14.29 1.17
N ALA A 67 -10.83 15.32 1.10
CA ALA A 67 -10.40 16.66 0.70
C ALA A 67 -9.39 17.25 1.70
N VAL A 68 -9.65 17.08 3.00
CA VAL A 68 -8.70 17.50 4.05
C VAL A 68 -7.38 16.76 3.94
N ILE A 69 -7.39 15.46 3.63
CA ILE A 69 -6.15 14.68 3.39
C ILE A 69 -5.36 15.26 2.20
N VAL A 70 -6.03 15.57 1.08
CA VAL A 70 -5.37 16.19 -0.09
C VAL A 70 -4.69 17.51 0.27
N GLU A 71 -5.35 18.38 1.04
CA GLU A 71 -4.78 19.63 1.52
C GLU A 71 -3.60 19.38 2.49
N LYS A 72 -3.77 18.44 3.43
CA LYS A 72 -2.74 18.12 4.42
C LYS A 72 -1.47 17.55 3.80
N VAL A 73 -1.59 16.64 2.84
CA VAL A 73 -0.45 16.07 2.08
C VAL A 73 0.17 17.15 1.18
N GLY A 74 -0.63 18.09 0.68
CA GLY A 74 -0.18 19.28 -0.06
C GLY A 74 0.57 20.29 0.80
N GLY A 75 0.63 20.10 2.11
CA GLY A 75 1.38 20.94 3.06
C GLY A 75 0.53 22.00 3.77
N ALA A 76 -0.79 22.00 3.59
CA ALA A 76 -1.68 22.93 4.31
C ALA A 76 -1.56 22.72 5.83
N SER A 77 -1.65 23.82 6.57
CA SER A 77 -1.69 23.80 8.01
C SER A 77 -3.12 23.58 8.53
N TRP A 78 -3.25 23.21 9.80
CA TRP A 78 -4.57 23.13 10.45
C TRP A 78 -5.28 24.48 10.57
N GLU A 79 -4.54 25.58 10.47
CA GLU A 79 -5.09 26.93 10.46
C GLU A 79 -5.75 27.21 9.11
N ASP A 80 -5.07 26.92 8.00
CA ASP A 80 -5.62 27.06 6.64
C ASP A 80 -6.91 26.25 6.45
N ILE A 81 -6.92 25.01 6.97
CA ILE A 81 -8.10 24.13 6.92
C ILE A 81 -9.22 24.67 7.82
N GLY A 82 -8.88 25.19 9.00
CA GLY A 82 -9.84 25.80 9.92
C GLY A 82 -10.52 27.01 9.30
N ASP A 83 -9.72 27.92 8.72
CA ASP A 83 -10.19 29.12 8.05
C ASP A 83 -11.11 28.79 6.87
N THR A 84 -10.72 27.81 6.05
CA THR A 84 -11.54 27.34 4.91
C THR A 84 -12.90 26.78 5.33
N LEU A 85 -12.95 26.13 6.50
CA LEU A 85 -14.16 25.52 7.05
C LEU A 85 -14.90 26.41 8.06
N GLU A 86 -14.43 27.65 8.25
CA GLU A 86 -14.96 28.60 9.23
C GLU A 86 -15.02 28.04 10.67
N ILE A 87 -14.01 27.25 11.05
CA ILE A 87 -13.84 26.69 12.39
C ILE A 87 -12.45 27.00 12.95
N THR A 88 -12.29 26.88 14.26
CA THR A 88 -10.97 27.10 14.87
C THR A 88 -9.96 26.03 14.41
N ARG A 89 -8.67 26.38 14.36
CA ARG A 89 -7.56 25.44 14.17
C ARG A 89 -7.68 24.21 15.08
N GLN A 90 -8.02 24.42 16.35
CA GLN A 90 -8.16 23.34 17.33
C GLN A 90 -9.32 22.41 16.98
N SER A 91 -10.45 22.97 16.52
CA SER A 91 -11.61 22.20 16.05
C SER A 91 -11.28 21.42 14.78
N ALA A 92 -10.59 22.01 13.81
CA ALA A 92 -10.16 21.32 12.59
C ALA A 92 -9.24 20.15 12.92
N HIS A 93 -8.21 20.38 13.74
CA HIS A 93 -7.31 19.33 14.19
C HIS A 93 -8.08 18.22 14.94
N ALA A 94 -8.91 18.56 15.92
CA ALA A 94 -9.67 17.57 16.68
C ALA A 94 -10.62 16.73 15.79
N LYS A 95 -11.20 17.35 14.76
CA LYS A 95 -12.14 16.68 13.86
C LYS A 95 -11.46 15.74 12.86
N PHE A 96 -10.35 16.15 12.27
CA PHE A 96 -9.75 15.44 11.13
C PHE A 96 -8.46 14.70 11.43
N ARG A 97 -7.88 14.87 12.62
CA ARG A 97 -6.62 14.22 13.01
C ARG A 97 -6.65 12.72 12.77
N GLN A 98 -7.71 12.04 13.20
CA GLN A 98 -7.81 10.58 13.06
C GLN A 98 -7.76 10.16 11.59
N ALA A 99 -8.52 10.82 10.70
CA ALA A 99 -8.51 10.49 9.28
C ALA A 99 -7.14 10.68 8.63
N VAL A 100 -6.39 11.71 9.05
CA VAL A 100 -5.03 11.97 8.57
C VAL A 100 -4.04 10.94 9.13
N GLU A 101 -4.12 10.60 10.41
CA GLU A 101 -3.28 9.55 11.02
C GLU A 101 -3.54 8.18 10.37
N GLU A 102 -4.79 7.82 10.13
CA GLU A 102 -5.17 6.58 9.42
C GLU A 102 -4.63 6.56 7.98
N TRP A 103 -4.67 7.69 7.28
CA TRP A 103 -4.07 7.83 5.96
C TRP A 103 -2.55 7.63 5.98
N GLU A 104 -1.84 8.33 6.87
CA GLU A 104 -0.39 8.22 7.00
C GLU A 104 0.02 6.77 7.32
N GLU A 105 -0.72 6.09 8.20
CA GLU A 105 -0.48 4.69 8.53
C GLU A 105 -0.80 3.76 7.36
N ALA A 106 -1.84 4.03 6.58
CA ALA A 106 -2.15 3.27 5.37
C ALA A 106 -1.08 3.43 4.28
N VAL A 107 -0.57 4.63 4.05
CA VAL A 107 0.51 4.89 3.08
C VAL A 107 1.81 4.23 3.51
N LYS A 108 2.14 4.31 4.80
CA LYS A 108 3.30 3.58 5.36
C LYS A 108 3.08 2.08 5.23
N ARG A 109 1.94 1.54 5.64
CA ARG A 109 1.67 0.09 5.64
C ARG A 109 0.40 -0.23 4.85
N PRO A 110 0.49 -0.26 3.49
CA PRO A 110 -0.66 -0.53 2.64
C PRO A 110 -1.24 -1.91 2.89
N ILE A 111 -0.39 -2.92 3.02
CA ILE A 111 -0.81 -4.31 3.24
C ILE A 111 -0.61 -4.64 4.70
N VAL A 112 -1.67 -5.07 5.37
CA VAL A 112 -1.60 -5.55 6.75
C VAL A 112 -2.17 -6.95 6.85
N THR A 113 -1.46 -7.78 7.60
CA THR A 113 -1.83 -9.15 7.92
C THR A 113 -2.21 -9.19 9.39
N GLU A 114 -3.49 -9.38 9.69
CA GLU A 114 -4.01 -9.52 11.05
C GLU A 114 -4.36 -10.96 11.37
N GLU A 115 -4.18 -11.35 12.63
CA GLU A 115 -4.66 -12.62 13.14
C GLU A 115 -5.95 -12.41 13.91
N ILE A 116 -7.00 -13.12 13.49
CA ILE A 116 -8.30 -13.10 14.13
C ILE A 116 -8.65 -14.51 14.59
N TYR A 117 -9.24 -14.64 15.77
CA TYR A 117 -9.87 -15.89 16.15
C TYR A 117 -11.14 -16.06 15.33
N GLY A 118 -11.12 -17.04 14.43
CA GLY A 118 -12.28 -17.43 13.64
C GLY A 118 -13.40 -17.94 14.54
N ILE A 119 -14.63 -17.93 14.00
CA ILE A 119 -15.83 -18.41 14.71
C ILE A 119 -15.68 -19.90 15.10
N SER A 120 -14.83 -20.64 14.38
CA SER A 120 -14.46 -22.04 14.65
C SER A 120 -13.46 -22.22 15.81
N GLY A 121 -12.97 -21.13 16.42
CA GLY A 121 -11.94 -21.18 17.47
C GLY A 121 -10.51 -21.34 16.96
N GLY A 122 -10.30 -21.39 15.64
CA GLY A 122 -8.99 -21.42 15.00
C GLY A 122 -8.41 -20.01 14.80
N LEU A 123 -7.08 -19.89 14.78
CA LEU A 123 -6.38 -18.66 14.42
C LEU A 123 -6.41 -18.50 12.90
N GLU A 124 -7.13 -17.50 12.40
CA GLU A 124 -7.22 -17.17 10.98
C GLU A 124 -6.34 -15.95 10.68
N THR A 125 -5.55 -16.03 9.61
CA THR A 125 -4.75 -14.91 9.12
C THR A 125 -5.52 -14.20 8.01
N ARG A 126 -5.80 -12.90 8.18
CA ARG A 126 -6.46 -12.05 7.19
C ARG A 126 -5.51 -10.97 6.71
N THR A 127 -5.10 -11.07 5.45
CA THR A 127 -4.37 -10.00 4.77
C THR A 127 -5.36 -9.08 4.06
N TYR A 128 -5.27 -7.78 4.30
CA TYR A 128 -6.10 -6.78 3.63
C TYR A 128 -5.32 -5.50 3.35
N ASN A 129 -5.81 -4.73 2.38
CA ASN A 129 -5.23 -3.45 2.00
C ASN A 129 -5.90 -2.32 2.80
N ARG A 130 -5.11 -1.53 3.52
CA ARG A 130 -5.55 -0.36 4.31
C ARG A 130 -5.68 0.90 3.47
N MET A 131 -5.15 0.90 2.26
CA MET A 131 -5.27 2.01 1.33
C MET A 131 -6.75 2.30 1.05
N PRO A 132 -7.18 3.57 1.04
CA PRO A 132 -8.57 3.92 0.73
C PRO A 132 -9.04 3.37 -0.62
N ALA A 133 -10.36 3.27 -0.77
CA ALA A 133 -10.98 2.81 -2.01
C ALA A 133 -10.41 3.56 -3.22
N GLY A 134 -10.10 2.81 -4.28
CA GLY A 134 -9.51 3.36 -5.52
C GLY A 134 -7.99 3.58 -5.49
N THR A 135 -7.30 3.33 -4.38
CA THR A 135 -5.83 3.52 -4.32
C THR A 135 -5.02 2.22 -4.25
N ALA A 136 -5.69 1.07 -4.09
CA ALA A 136 -5.05 -0.25 -4.12
C ALA A 136 -4.51 -0.63 -5.51
N THR A 137 -5.25 -0.28 -6.57
CA THR A 137 -4.86 -0.44 -7.98
C THR A 137 -4.98 0.92 -8.68
N PRO A 138 -4.02 1.84 -8.45
CA PRO A 138 -4.19 3.24 -8.80
C PRO A 138 -4.28 3.46 -10.31
N ASP A 139 -3.55 2.69 -11.12
CA ASP A 139 -3.60 2.79 -12.59
C ASP A 139 -4.96 2.36 -13.16
N GLU A 140 -5.50 1.23 -12.69
CA GLU A 140 -6.82 0.74 -13.08
C GLU A 140 -7.92 1.73 -12.67
N THR A 141 -7.81 2.27 -11.45
CA THR A 141 -8.77 3.22 -10.93
C THR A 141 -8.71 4.54 -11.71
N ALA A 142 -7.52 5.08 -11.97
CA ALA A 142 -7.39 6.31 -12.75
C ALA A 142 -7.95 6.15 -14.17
N ALA A 143 -7.68 5.02 -14.84
CA ALA A 143 -8.22 4.72 -16.16
C ALA A 143 -9.75 4.53 -16.15
N TYR A 144 -10.29 3.95 -15.08
CA TYR A 144 -11.74 3.86 -14.88
C TYR A 144 -12.37 5.25 -14.71
N LEU A 145 -11.79 6.10 -13.85
CA LEU A 145 -12.29 7.44 -13.60
C LEU A 145 -12.15 8.37 -14.82
N ASP A 146 -11.11 8.20 -15.64
CA ASP A 146 -11.01 8.89 -16.93
C ASP A 146 -12.23 8.61 -17.81
N LYS A 147 -12.61 7.33 -17.95
CA LYS A 147 -13.78 6.91 -18.73
C LYS A 147 -15.07 7.45 -18.13
N TRP A 148 -15.21 7.37 -16.80
CA TRP A 148 -16.39 7.87 -16.10
C TRP A 148 -16.55 9.38 -16.32
N ALA A 149 -15.47 10.15 -16.15
CA ALA A 149 -15.48 11.60 -16.32
C ALA A 149 -15.78 12.01 -17.77
N LEU A 150 -15.18 11.34 -18.76
CA LEU A 150 -15.47 11.58 -20.18
C LEU A 150 -16.94 11.33 -20.53
N ALA A 151 -17.51 10.22 -20.06
CA ALA A 151 -18.90 9.88 -20.33
C ALA A 151 -19.88 10.93 -19.79
N HIS A 152 -19.61 11.46 -18.59
CA HIS A 152 -20.46 12.48 -17.96
C HIS A 152 -20.21 13.89 -18.51
N ALA A 153 -18.96 14.23 -18.84
CA ALA A 153 -18.63 15.52 -19.45
C ALA A 153 -19.24 15.67 -20.85
N GLN A 154 -19.26 14.59 -21.63
CA GLN A 154 -19.91 14.57 -22.95
C GLN A 154 -21.42 14.83 -22.85
N ALA A 155 -22.08 14.31 -21.81
CA ALA A 155 -23.51 14.57 -21.57
C ALA A 155 -23.79 16.05 -21.25
N ASP A 156 -22.87 16.71 -20.56
CA ASP A 156 -22.97 18.13 -20.17
C ASP A 156 -22.39 19.11 -21.21
N GLY A 157 -21.72 18.62 -22.25
CA GLY A 157 -21.02 19.44 -23.25
C GLY A 157 -19.73 20.11 -22.75
N ARG A 158 -19.13 19.61 -21.66
CA ARG A 158 -17.87 20.12 -21.10
C ARG A 158 -16.67 19.44 -21.77
N ASP A 159 -15.64 20.20 -22.11
CA ASP A 159 -14.34 19.66 -22.51
C ASP A 159 -13.46 19.46 -21.28
N VAL A 160 -13.13 18.20 -20.98
CA VAL A 160 -12.30 17.80 -19.84
C VAL A 160 -10.96 17.18 -20.28
N GLY A 161 -10.65 17.22 -21.58
CA GLY A 161 -9.48 16.55 -22.17
C GLY A 161 -9.58 15.02 -22.17
N GLU A 162 -8.59 14.35 -22.80
CA GLU A 162 -8.61 12.89 -23.01
C GLU A 162 -8.32 12.06 -21.74
N ARG A 163 -7.65 12.67 -20.75
CA ARG A 163 -7.22 12.02 -19.50
C ARG A 163 -7.49 12.92 -18.29
N PRO A 164 -8.77 13.17 -17.97
CA PRO A 164 -9.17 14.16 -16.96
C PRO A 164 -8.68 13.85 -15.55
N VAL A 165 -8.39 12.58 -15.25
CA VAL A 165 -7.88 12.11 -13.96
C VAL A 165 -6.43 11.69 -14.09
N SER A 166 -6.13 10.66 -14.90
CA SER A 166 -4.77 10.11 -14.97
C SER A 166 -3.72 11.11 -15.46
N GLY A 167 -4.11 12.08 -16.30
CA GLY A 167 -3.21 13.11 -16.81
C GLY A 167 -2.74 14.12 -15.75
N GLY A 168 -3.47 14.24 -14.64
CA GLY A 168 -3.11 15.11 -13.52
C GLY A 168 -2.27 14.44 -12.42
N LEU A 169 -2.12 13.12 -12.48
CA LEU A 169 -1.42 12.36 -11.43
C LEU A 169 0.10 12.35 -11.67
N ALA A 170 0.85 12.62 -10.61
CA ALA A 170 2.30 12.61 -10.60
C ALA A 170 2.83 11.29 -10.03
N ARG A 171 3.80 10.70 -10.74
CA ARG A 171 4.60 9.58 -10.24
C ARG A 171 5.85 10.07 -9.54
N MET A 172 6.38 9.24 -8.64
CA MET A 172 7.64 9.51 -7.96
C MET A 172 8.77 9.59 -8.96
N THR A 173 9.68 10.55 -8.74
CA THR A 173 10.95 10.55 -9.46
C THR A 173 11.85 9.43 -8.94
N PRO A 174 12.81 8.93 -9.73
CA PRO A 174 13.70 7.86 -9.27
C PRO A 174 14.44 8.17 -7.97
N LEU A 175 14.79 9.44 -7.73
CA LEU A 175 15.45 9.87 -6.49
C LEU A 175 14.51 9.81 -5.29
N VAL A 176 13.27 10.30 -5.44
CA VAL A 176 12.26 10.28 -4.37
C VAL A 176 11.93 8.83 -4.00
N GLU A 177 11.70 7.98 -5.01
CA GLU A 177 11.41 6.57 -4.78
C GLU A 177 12.57 5.86 -4.05
N MET A 178 13.82 6.17 -4.44
CA MET A 178 15.00 5.60 -3.78
C MET A 178 15.11 6.01 -2.31
N MET A 179 14.78 7.26 -1.99
CA MET A 179 14.72 7.70 -0.59
C MET A 179 13.65 6.92 0.17
N SER A 180 12.45 6.76 -0.39
CA SER A 180 11.36 5.98 0.21
C SER A 180 11.73 4.51 0.45
N LEU A 181 12.48 3.88 -0.46
CA LEU A 181 12.95 2.50 -0.27
C LEU A 181 13.91 2.36 0.92
N SER A 182 14.75 3.37 1.16
CA SER A 182 15.78 3.34 2.21
C SER A 182 15.25 3.63 3.61
N SER A 183 14.09 4.27 3.72
CA SER A 183 13.42 4.63 4.97
C SER A 183 12.06 3.94 5.13
N GLY A 184 11.86 2.82 4.43
CA GLY A 184 10.57 2.17 4.33
C GLY A 184 10.18 1.35 5.57
N PRO A 185 8.90 0.92 5.64
CA PRO A 185 8.31 0.19 6.77
C PRO A 185 9.03 -1.12 7.09
N LEU A 186 9.68 -1.71 6.08
CA LEU A 186 10.49 -2.91 6.26
C LEU A 186 11.55 -2.71 7.34
N PHE A 187 12.19 -1.55 7.38
CA PHE A 187 13.24 -1.26 8.35
C PHE A 187 12.69 -0.86 9.73
N ASP A 188 11.42 -0.44 9.81
CA ASP A 188 10.72 -0.23 11.08
C ASP A 188 10.24 -1.54 11.69
N GLU A 189 9.79 -2.49 10.85
CA GLU A 189 9.28 -3.79 11.28
C GLU A 189 10.39 -4.77 11.65
N PHE A 190 11.47 -4.77 10.87
CA PHE A 190 12.56 -5.72 11.05
C PHE A 190 13.84 -5.05 11.50
N ALA A 191 14.27 -5.38 12.72
CA ALA A 191 15.62 -5.06 13.19
C ALA A 191 16.72 -5.78 12.36
N SER A 192 16.35 -6.74 11.50
CA SER A 192 17.17 -7.34 10.46
C SER A 192 16.23 -7.96 9.41
N PRO A 193 15.95 -7.27 8.29
CA PRO A 193 14.98 -7.76 7.31
C PRO A 193 15.38 -9.11 6.68
N PRO A 194 14.41 -9.97 6.32
CA PRO A 194 14.65 -11.21 5.58
C PRO A 194 15.41 -10.98 4.27
N PRO A 195 16.32 -11.91 3.86
CA PRO A 195 17.11 -11.74 2.66
C PRO A 195 16.29 -11.58 1.36
N HIS A 196 15.17 -12.28 1.19
CA HIS A 196 14.34 -12.12 -0.03
C HIS A 196 13.78 -10.69 -0.17
N LEU A 197 13.33 -10.05 0.91
CA LEU A 197 12.85 -8.66 0.88
C LEU A 197 13.99 -7.68 0.58
N LEU A 198 15.18 -7.91 1.15
CA LEU A 198 16.37 -7.11 0.82
C LEU A 198 16.83 -7.28 -0.63
N ALA A 199 16.65 -8.48 -1.20
CA ALA A 199 16.92 -8.72 -2.61
C ALA A 199 16.00 -7.87 -3.49
N GLU A 200 14.68 -7.91 -3.26
CA GLU A 200 13.69 -7.13 -4.02
C GLU A 200 13.97 -5.62 -3.95
N ILE A 201 14.26 -5.09 -2.76
CA ILE A 201 14.65 -3.68 -2.60
C ILE A 201 15.91 -3.35 -3.39
N SER A 202 16.94 -4.20 -3.31
CA SER A 202 18.20 -3.98 -4.02
C SER A 202 18.05 -4.06 -5.54
N GLU A 203 17.13 -4.90 -6.03
CA GLU A 203 16.77 -4.96 -7.45
C GLU A 203 16.10 -3.68 -7.91
N ARG A 204 15.13 -3.19 -7.12
CA ARG A 204 14.46 -1.93 -7.43
C ARG A 204 15.44 -0.76 -7.37
N GLU A 205 16.32 -0.73 -6.37
CA GLU A 205 17.41 0.26 -6.28
C GLU A 205 18.27 0.28 -7.55
N ALA A 206 18.64 -0.90 -8.07
CA ALA A 206 19.41 -0.99 -9.32
C ALA A 206 18.68 -0.36 -10.51
N VAL A 207 17.39 -0.65 -10.67
CA VAL A 207 16.55 -0.06 -11.74
C VAL A 207 16.50 1.46 -11.62
N LEU A 208 16.32 1.99 -10.40
CA LEU A 208 16.26 3.43 -10.18
C LEU A 208 17.59 4.13 -10.51
N TRP A 209 18.72 3.51 -10.16
CA TRP A 209 20.04 4.01 -10.55
C TRP A 209 20.22 4.02 -12.07
N GLU A 210 19.70 3.03 -12.79
CA GLU A 210 19.77 3.03 -14.27
C GLU A 210 18.94 4.13 -14.89
N ARG A 211 17.75 4.39 -14.36
CA ARG A 211 16.93 5.53 -14.79
C ARG A 211 17.66 6.85 -14.55
N LEU A 212 18.33 7.01 -13.41
CA LEU A 212 19.17 8.18 -13.15
C LEU A 212 20.37 8.27 -14.10
N ALA A 213 20.92 7.14 -14.55
CA ALA A 213 22.00 7.10 -15.54
C ALA A 213 21.53 7.42 -16.97
N ALA A 214 20.27 7.12 -17.31
CA ALA A 214 19.66 7.38 -18.61
C ALA A 214 18.97 8.75 -18.70
N GLY A 215 18.71 9.39 -17.56
CA GLY A 215 18.00 10.66 -17.48
C GLY A 215 18.77 11.86 -18.05
N PRO A 216 18.11 13.02 -18.17
CA PRO A 216 18.68 14.23 -18.80
C PRO A 216 19.87 14.83 -18.05
N ARG A 217 20.04 14.48 -16.76
CA ARG A 217 21.20 14.85 -15.94
C ARG A 217 21.82 13.58 -15.36
N PRO A 218 22.60 12.82 -16.17
CA PRO A 218 23.11 11.54 -15.76
C PRO A 218 24.14 11.71 -14.63
N SER A 219 23.96 10.99 -13.53
CA SER A 219 24.98 10.92 -12.49
C SER A 219 26.15 10.06 -12.98
N ARG A 220 27.38 10.58 -12.84
CA ARG A 220 28.62 9.91 -13.28
C ARG A 220 28.79 8.52 -12.66
N ASP A 221 28.33 8.36 -11.41
CA ASP A 221 28.47 7.11 -10.65
C ASP A 221 27.22 6.23 -10.71
N ALA A 222 26.13 6.66 -11.35
CA ALA A 222 24.86 5.92 -11.34
C ALA A 222 24.99 4.49 -11.90
N LYS A 223 25.76 4.28 -12.98
CA LYS A 223 26.01 2.93 -13.51
C LYS A 223 26.77 2.04 -12.52
N LYS A 224 27.71 2.61 -11.78
CA LYS A 224 28.46 1.91 -10.73
C LYS A 224 27.55 1.53 -9.56
N HIS A 225 26.67 2.45 -9.15
CA HIS A 225 25.68 2.19 -8.11
C HIS A 225 24.66 1.13 -8.53
N ALA A 226 24.16 1.17 -9.77
CA ALA A 226 23.29 0.14 -10.33
C ALA A 226 23.95 -1.25 -10.29
N ALA A 227 25.22 -1.36 -10.72
CA ALA A 227 25.96 -2.61 -10.66
C ALA A 227 26.16 -3.12 -9.23
N ALA A 228 26.47 -2.22 -8.29
CA ALA A 228 26.61 -2.56 -6.87
C ALA A 228 25.28 -3.04 -6.26
N ALA A 229 24.16 -2.39 -6.58
CA ALA A 229 22.83 -2.79 -6.13
C ALA A 229 22.43 -4.18 -6.66
N ARG A 230 22.73 -4.48 -7.93
CA ARG A 230 22.54 -5.84 -8.48
C ARG A 230 23.38 -6.90 -7.78
N GLN A 231 24.63 -6.56 -7.46
CA GLN A 231 25.50 -7.47 -6.73
C GLN A 231 24.93 -7.76 -5.33
N LYS A 232 24.45 -6.73 -4.61
CA LYS A 232 23.75 -6.90 -3.34
C LYS A 232 22.53 -7.81 -3.47
N ALA A 233 21.68 -7.55 -4.47
CA ALA A 233 20.51 -8.40 -4.74
C ALA A 233 20.90 -9.87 -4.97
N ALA A 234 21.93 -10.13 -5.77
CA ALA A 234 22.43 -11.49 -5.99
C ALA A 234 22.95 -12.15 -4.70
N THR A 235 23.66 -11.40 -3.84
CA THR A 235 24.10 -11.87 -2.53
C THR A 235 22.91 -12.21 -1.63
N TYR A 236 21.89 -11.36 -1.56
CA TYR A 236 20.70 -11.61 -0.75
C TYR A 236 19.89 -12.80 -1.24
N ARG A 237 19.73 -12.99 -2.56
CA ARG A 237 19.09 -14.20 -3.10
C ARG A 237 19.88 -15.46 -2.78
N ALA A 238 21.20 -15.42 -2.84
CA ALA A 238 22.03 -16.56 -2.44
C ALA A 238 21.90 -16.88 -0.94
N GLN A 239 21.79 -15.85 -0.09
CA GLN A 239 21.50 -16.02 1.34
C GLN A 239 20.11 -16.60 1.58
N ASP A 240 19.09 -16.13 0.87
CA ASP A 240 17.72 -16.66 0.93
C ASP A 240 17.68 -18.14 0.52
N ALA A 241 18.27 -18.49 -0.62
CA ALA A 241 18.35 -19.87 -1.10
C ALA A 241 19.11 -20.78 -0.12
N HIS A 242 20.21 -20.29 0.45
CA HIS A 242 20.95 -21.04 1.48
C HIS A 242 20.11 -21.26 2.74
N THR A 243 19.37 -20.23 3.16
CA THR A 243 18.50 -20.27 4.34
C THR A 243 17.34 -21.26 4.15
N LYS A 244 16.71 -21.25 2.97
CA LYS A 244 15.70 -22.24 2.56
C LYS A 244 16.24 -23.66 2.52
N SER A 245 17.42 -23.85 1.92
CA SER A 245 18.07 -25.18 1.86
C SER A 245 18.42 -25.75 3.24
N ILE A 246 18.85 -24.90 4.19
CA ILE A 246 19.04 -25.33 5.58
C ILE A 246 17.70 -25.74 6.20
N ALA A 247 16.64 -24.96 5.98
CA ALA A 247 15.32 -25.27 6.53
C ALA A 247 14.75 -26.60 6.00
N GLU A 248 14.94 -26.88 4.72
CA GLU A 248 14.49 -28.13 4.08
C GLU A 248 15.25 -29.38 4.57
N THR A 249 16.47 -29.22 5.10
CA THR A 249 17.35 -30.34 5.47
C THR A 249 17.45 -30.59 6.97
N GLN A 250 17.00 -29.66 7.81
CA GLN A 250 17.04 -29.78 9.26
C GLN A 250 15.74 -30.32 9.82
N ALA A 251 15.82 -31.16 10.84
CA ALA A 251 14.65 -31.53 11.60
C ALA A 251 14.05 -30.27 12.29
N PRO A 252 12.73 -30.24 12.54
CA PRO A 252 12.04 -29.03 13.01
C PRO A 252 12.62 -28.38 14.26
N ASN A 253 13.03 -29.23 15.20
CA ASN A 253 13.69 -28.83 16.44
C ASN A 253 15.11 -28.29 16.24
N GLN A 254 15.84 -28.80 15.24
CA GLN A 254 17.17 -28.33 14.88
C GLN A 254 17.09 -26.96 14.21
N HIS A 255 16.11 -26.76 13.31
CA HIS A 255 15.86 -25.47 12.68
C HIS A 255 15.52 -24.37 13.70
N ALA A 256 14.60 -24.65 14.62
CA ALA A 256 14.24 -23.69 15.68
C ALA A 256 15.46 -23.30 16.56
N SER A 257 16.27 -24.28 16.95
CA SER A 257 17.47 -24.03 17.76
C SER A 257 18.55 -23.23 17.01
N GLU A 258 18.75 -23.51 15.72
CA GLU A 258 19.67 -22.76 14.85
C GLU A 258 19.21 -21.31 14.69
N HIS A 259 17.89 -21.08 14.59
CA HIS A 259 17.29 -19.76 14.45
C HIS A 259 17.45 -18.92 15.73
N GLU A 260 17.18 -19.51 16.91
CA GLU A 260 17.43 -18.88 18.21
C GLU A 260 18.92 -18.52 18.40
N ARG A 261 19.82 -19.38 17.92
CA ARG A 261 21.27 -19.17 17.99
C ARG A 261 21.76 -18.04 17.09
N ARG A 262 21.26 -17.94 15.85
CA ARG A 262 21.66 -16.91 14.87
C ARG A 262 21.02 -15.56 15.16
N TRP A 263 19.82 -15.55 15.73
CA TRP A 263 19.07 -14.32 16.02
C TRP A 263 18.68 -14.20 17.51
N PRO A 264 19.66 -14.34 18.43
CA PRO A 264 19.38 -14.38 19.86
C PRO A 264 18.86 -13.02 20.29
N LYS A 265 17.60 -12.96 20.75
CA LYS A 265 16.88 -11.77 21.27
C LYS A 265 16.16 -10.88 20.24
N LYS A 266 15.96 -11.29 18.99
CA LYS A 266 15.23 -10.48 17.98
C LYS A 266 13.86 -11.03 17.53
N ILE A 267 13.37 -12.13 18.13
CA ILE A 267 12.05 -12.73 17.83
C ILE A 267 10.97 -12.23 18.82
N TRP A 268 11.05 -10.97 19.26
CA TRP A 268 9.97 -10.33 20.01
C TRP A 268 9.62 -8.95 19.41
N GLY A 269 9.55 -8.88 18.08
CA GLY A 269 8.60 -8.04 17.34
C GLY A 269 7.55 -8.98 16.74
N PRO A 270 6.29 -8.56 16.56
CA PRO A 270 5.09 -9.34 16.82
C PRO A 270 4.95 -10.57 15.89
N TYR A 271 5.69 -11.63 16.17
CA TYR A 271 5.13 -12.96 16.02
C TYR A 271 4.19 -13.14 17.20
N ARG A 272 2.89 -13.18 16.88
CA ARG A 272 2.04 -14.30 17.26
C ARG A 272 2.46 -14.88 18.61
N THR A 273 1.91 -14.37 19.71
CA THR A 273 1.75 -15.22 20.89
C THR A 273 0.80 -16.32 20.48
N PHE A 274 1.32 -17.37 19.85
CA PHE A 274 0.62 -18.63 19.77
C PHE A 274 0.36 -19.03 21.23
N PRO A 275 -0.90 -19.17 21.68
CA PRO A 275 -1.18 -19.64 23.03
C PRO A 275 -0.69 -21.06 23.26
N ASP A 276 -0.30 -21.73 22.17
CA ASP A 276 0.14 -23.10 22.07
C ASP A 276 1.46 -23.15 21.25
N LEU A 277 2.58 -23.40 21.93
CA LEU A 277 3.91 -23.61 21.32
C LEU A 277 3.98 -24.85 20.40
N ALA A 278 2.96 -25.72 20.36
CA ALA A 278 2.94 -26.91 19.52
C ALA A 278 2.58 -26.61 18.07
N THR A 279 1.76 -25.59 17.78
CA THR A 279 1.32 -25.22 16.42
C THR A 279 2.20 -24.15 15.75
N ALA A 280 2.97 -23.38 16.54
CA ALA A 280 3.98 -22.43 16.06
C ALA A 280 5.21 -23.09 15.39
N ARG A 281 5.31 -24.43 15.48
CA ARG A 281 6.47 -25.19 15.00
C ARG A 281 6.55 -25.31 13.49
N ASP A 282 5.50 -24.94 12.77
CA ASP A 282 5.32 -25.47 11.42
C ASP A 282 5.55 -24.46 10.29
N TRP A 283 5.83 -23.18 10.55
CA TRP A 283 6.19 -22.22 9.49
C TRP A 283 7.14 -21.12 9.99
N CYS A 284 8.26 -20.91 9.29
CA CYS A 284 9.20 -19.82 9.58
C CYS A 284 9.11 -18.73 8.51
N ALA A 285 8.64 -17.53 8.87
CA ALA A 285 8.53 -16.43 7.90
C ALA A 285 9.88 -15.84 7.47
N HIS A 286 10.95 -16.03 8.26
CA HIS A 286 12.29 -15.58 7.86
C HIS A 286 12.83 -16.39 6.68
N CYS A 287 12.47 -17.68 6.62
CA CYS A 287 12.86 -18.63 5.58
C CYS A 287 11.75 -18.83 4.53
N ASN A 288 10.50 -18.49 4.87
CA ASN A 288 9.28 -18.88 4.17
C ASN A 288 9.18 -20.40 3.91
N VAL A 289 9.49 -21.21 4.93
CA VAL A 289 9.50 -22.68 4.85
C VAL A 289 8.59 -23.29 5.91
N TRP A 290 7.87 -24.35 5.52
CA TRP A 290 7.10 -25.18 6.44
C TRP A 290 8.03 -26.14 7.19
N ILE A 291 7.94 -26.14 8.50
CA ILE A 291 8.82 -26.88 9.41
C ILE A 291 8.04 -28.02 10.13
N GLY A 292 6.75 -28.20 9.86
CA GLY A 292 5.97 -29.31 10.42
C GLY A 292 6.07 -30.60 9.60
N PRO A 293 5.76 -31.78 10.18
CA PRO A 293 5.48 -32.95 9.35
C PRO A 293 4.31 -32.60 8.42
N GLU A 294 4.47 -32.79 7.11
CA GLU A 294 3.35 -32.69 6.17
C GLU A 294 2.23 -33.59 6.72
N THR A 295 1.11 -32.99 7.13
CA THR A 295 -0.09 -33.77 7.40
C THR A 295 -0.53 -34.33 6.05
N SER A 296 -0.08 -35.54 5.76
CA SER A 296 -0.57 -36.35 4.65
C SER A 296 -2.08 -36.33 4.71
N GLY A 297 -2.70 -35.76 3.67
CA GLY A 297 -4.14 -35.67 3.54
C GLY A 297 -4.79 -37.04 3.78
N SER A 298 -5.79 -37.04 4.65
CA SER A 298 -6.84 -38.06 4.69
C SER A 298 -8.18 -37.38 4.56
#